data_AF-A0A2T0FBW5-F1
#
_entry.id   AF-A0A2T0FBW5-F1
#
_cell.length_a   1.000
_cell.length_b   1.000
_cell.length_c   1.000
_cell.angle_alpha   90.00
_cell.angle_beta   90.00
_cell.angle_gamma   90.00
#
_symmetry.space_group_name_H-M   'P 1'
#
loop_
_entity.id
_entity.type
_entity.pdbx_description
1 polymer ?
#
loop_
_entity_poly.entity_id
_entity_poly.type
_entity_poly.pdbx_seq_one_letter_code
_entity_poly.pdbx_strand_id
1 'polypeptide(L)'
;MDEPEAKRVKLEDEAQEVKEEVEQKIDELEKQNEDEDSPDVYTRKFDFEGEEFEFKERPAVVEEREGKIEFRVVNNDGSEEGFLILTGLKNIFQKQLPKMPREYISRLVYDRSHVSVAVVRKPMTVVGGIAYRPFESHKFAEIVFFAISSTEQVRGYGAHLMNHFKDYVRNTTQIEHFLTYADNYAIGFFKKQGFTKDITLPKPVWMGYIKDYEGGTLMQCTMVPRIRYLDGSKVLLLQKVAIQKKIKELSKSNIRHKGLAQFKGPNAVTEVDPTTIPGIKEAAWTAEMDALARKPKRKGHFMVIQHILTEVQNHPSAWPFMQPVNRAEVPDYYDLIQEPMDLSTMEQKLEKDQYDSMDSFVYDAKLIFDNCRKYNSETTTYYKNATKLDKFFQQKVREFPEFEHLVE
;
A
#
# COMPACT_ATOMS: atom_id res chain seq x y z
N MET A 1 -11.56 21.80 39.71
CA MET A 1 -10.14 21.48 39.41
C MET A 1 -10.16 21.03 37.97
N ASP A 2 -10.23 21.97 37.03
CA ASP A 2 -10.64 21.68 35.63
C ASP A 2 -9.71 22.34 34.59
N GLU A 3 -8.51 22.74 35.02
CA GLU A 3 -7.48 23.31 34.14
C GLU A 3 -6.66 22.30 33.30
N PRO A 4 -6.41 21.04 33.71
CA PRO A 4 -5.53 20.14 32.96
C PRO A 4 -6.21 19.44 31.78
N GLU A 5 -7.53 19.26 31.82
CA GLU A 5 -8.29 18.54 30.79
C GLU A 5 -8.63 19.45 29.60
N ALA A 6 -8.98 20.70 29.86
CA ALA A 6 -9.15 21.73 28.83
C ALA A 6 -7.84 22.05 28.09
N LYS A 7 -6.69 22.01 28.77
CA LYS A 7 -5.37 22.15 28.12
C LYS A 7 -5.03 20.96 27.23
N ARG A 8 -5.49 19.76 27.57
CA ARG A 8 -5.20 18.53 26.81
C ARG A 8 -6.02 18.45 25.52
N VAL A 9 -7.31 18.81 25.58
CA VAL A 9 -8.18 18.92 24.39
C VAL A 9 -7.64 19.98 23.43
N LYS A 10 -7.22 21.13 23.96
CA LYS A 10 -6.65 22.21 23.13
C LYS A 10 -5.35 21.81 22.42
N LEU A 11 -4.51 21.02 23.07
CA LEU A 11 -3.28 20.48 22.48
C LEU A 11 -3.55 19.39 21.42
N GLU A 12 -4.63 18.62 21.58
CA GLU A 12 -5.06 17.60 20.61
C GLU A 12 -5.67 18.26 19.36
N ASP A 13 -6.47 19.32 19.54
CA ASP A 13 -7.04 20.12 18.45
C ASP A 13 -5.94 20.87 17.68
N GLU A 14 -5.00 21.52 18.37
CA GLU A 14 -3.84 22.18 17.74
C GLU A 14 -2.95 21.18 16.99
N ALA A 15 -2.79 19.95 17.49
CA ALA A 15 -2.03 18.91 16.79
C ALA A 15 -2.74 18.39 15.53
N GLN A 16 -4.08 18.41 15.52
CA GLN A 16 -4.88 17.98 14.38
C GLN A 16 -4.94 19.05 13.29
N GLU A 17 -5.06 20.34 13.66
CA GLU A 17 -4.91 21.46 12.72
C GLU A 17 -3.53 21.47 12.07
N VAL A 18 -2.45 21.30 12.85
CA VAL A 18 -1.09 21.22 12.31
C VAL A 18 -0.92 20.02 11.37
N LYS A 19 -1.62 18.90 11.63
CA LYS A 19 -1.56 17.72 10.77
C LYS A 19 -2.27 17.96 9.44
N GLU A 20 -3.46 18.57 9.45
CA GLU A 20 -4.21 18.93 8.25
C GLU A 20 -3.47 19.99 7.42
N GLU A 21 -2.85 20.97 8.08
CA GLU A 21 -2.05 22.00 7.41
C GLU A 21 -0.77 21.43 6.79
N VAL A 22 -0.17 20.39 7.39
CA VAL A 22 0.97 19.66 6.83
C VAL A 22 0.54 18.77 5.66
N GLU A 23 -0.60 18.07 5.75
CA GLU A 23 -1.13 17.27 4.63
C GLU A 23 -1.51 18.16 3.43
N GLN A 24 -2.13 19.32 3.66
CA GLN A 24 -2.41 20.29 2.60
C GLN A 24 -1.14 20.87 1.98
N LYS A 25 -0.12 21.19 2.79
CA LYS A 25 1.19 21.63 2.28
C LYS A 25 1.92 20.53 1.52
N ILE A 26 1.77 19.26 1.90
CA ILE A 26 2.32 18.11 1.16
C ILE A 26 1.62 17.98 -0.19
N ASP A 27 0.29 18.05 -0.25
CA ASP A 27 -0.48 18.00 -1.50
C ASP A 27 -0.16 19.20 -2.42
N GLU A 28 0.03 20.39 -1.85
CA GLU A 28 0.47 21.58 -2.60
C GLU A 28 1.90 21.45 -3.11
N LEU A 29 2.82 20.87 -2.32
CA LEU A 29 4.20 20.58 -2.74
C LEU A 29 4.24 19.44 -3.79
N GLU A 30 3.35 18.45 -3.70
CA GLU A 30 3.22 17.40 -4.71
C GLU A 30 2.74 17.99 -6.05
N LYS A 31 1.78 18.92 -6.02
CA LYS A 31 1.32 19.65 -7.22
C LYS A 31 2.36 20.63 -7.75
N GLN A 32 3.06 21.36 -6.89
CA GLN A 32 4.15 22.26 -7.32
C GLN A 32 5.34 21.50 -7.91
N ASN A 33 5.65 20.29 -7.44
CA ASN A 33 6.68 19.42 -8.05
C ASN A 33 6.24 18.80 -9.38
N GLU A 34 4.95 18.73 -9.70
CA GLU A 34 4.50 18.39 -11.06
C GLU A 34 4.75 19.54 -12.05
N ASP A 35 4.77 20.79 -11.57
CA ASP A 35 4.88 22.00 -12.40
C ASP A 35 6.30 22.64 -12.42
N GLU A 36 7.17 22.39 -11.43
CA GLU A 36 8.51 23.02 -11.32
C GLU A 36 9.68 22.23 -11.95
N ASP A 37 9.50 20.96 -12.32
CA ASP A 37 10.55 20.18 -12.97
C ASP A 37 10.45 20.29 -14.50
N SER A 38 11.46 20.92 -15.12
CA SER A 38 11.71 20.88 -16.56
C SER A 38 11.47 19.45 -17.11
N PRO A 39 10.51 19.23 -18.04
CA PRO A 39 10.08 17.90 -18.47
C PRO A 39 11.19 17.06 -19.13
N ASP A 40 12.30 17.68 -19.52
CA ASP A 40 13.39 17.03 -20.26
C ASP A 40 14.45 16.37 -19.38
N VAL A 41 14.59 16.73 -18.10
CA VAL A 41 15.73 16.26 -17.25
C VAL A 41 15.59 14.79 -16.84
N TYR A 42 14.36 14.30 -16.69
CA TYR A 42 14.08 12.96 -16.21
C TYR A 42 13.65 11.98 -17.31
N THR A 43 13.58 12.42 -18.56
CA THR A 43 13.09 11.62 -19.67
C THR A 43 14.25 10.97 -20.41
N ARG A 44 14.29 9.63 -20.42
CA ARG A 44 15.31 8.86 -21.10
C ARG A 44 14.78 8.21 -22.36
N LYS A 45 15.50 8.39 -23.47
CA LYS A 45 15.25 7.69 -24.73
C LYS A 45 16.03 6.38 -24.79
N PHE A 46 15.42 5.34 -25.33
CA PHE A 46 16.12 4.11 -25.70
C PHE A 46 15.52 3.54 -26.98
N ASP A 47 16.38 2.93 -27.79
CA ASP A 47 15.96 2.18 -28.97
C ASP A 47 15.61 0.74 -28.56
N PHE A 48 14.48 0.25 -29.06
CA PHE A 48 14.15 -1.16 -29.02
C PHE A 48 13.56 -1.59 -30.36
N GLU A 49 14.26 -2.47 -31.06
CA GLU A 49 13.88 -2.97 -32.39
C GLU A 49 13.67 -1.85 -33.44
N GLY A 50 14.44 -0.75 -33.34
CA GLY A 50 14.37 0.37 -34.29
C GLY A 50 13.27 1.40 -34.01
N GLU A 51 12.54 1.27 -32.90
CA GLU A 51 11.61 2.28 -32.39
C GLU A 51 12.20 2.94 -31.13
N GLU A 52 12.15 4.28 -31.08
CA GLU A 52 12.66 5.06 -29.96
C GLU A 52 11.54 5.24 -28.91
N PHE A 53 11.83 4.86 -27.66
CA PHE A 53 10.90 4.93 -26.55
C PHE A 53 11.41 5.87 -25.46
N GLU A 54 10.48 6.62 -24.88
CA GLU A 54 10.74 7.53 -23.77
C GLU A 54 10.25 6.93 -22.44
N PHE A 55 11.08 7.07 -21.40
CA PHE A 55 10.75 6.66 -20.05
C PHE A 55 11.17 7.72 -19.03
N LYS A 56 10.23 8.14 -18.17
CA LYS A 56 10.51 9.07 -17.06
C LYS A 56 11.15 8.30 -15.90
N GLU A 57 12.43 8.57 -15.66
CA GLU A 57 13.17 8.07 -14.51
C GLU A 57 12.77 8.84 -13.24
N ARG A 58 12.88 8.19 -12.07
CA ARG A 58 12.59 8.84 -10.79
C ARG A 58 13.79 9.69 -10.33
N PRO A 59 13.59 10.77 -9.57
CA PRO A 59 14.68 11.64 -9.09
C PRO A 59 15.81 10.88 -8.40
N ALA A 60 15.49 9.93 -7.50
CA ALA A 60 16.47 9.10 -6.81
C ALA A 60 17.42 8.31 -7.75
N VAL A 61 16.92 7.88 -8.92
CA VAL A 61 17.73 7.14 -9.91
C VAL A 61 18.70 8.09 -10.60
N VAL A 62 18.23 9.29 -10.94
CA VAL A 62 19.05 10.33 -11.57
C VAL A 62 20.14 10.80 -10.62
N GLU A 63 19.81 11.05 -9.36
CA GLU A 63 20.78 11.46 -8.33
C GLU A 63 21.87 10.40 -8.08
N GLU A 64 21.53 9.12 -8.11
CA GLU A 64 22.51 8.04 -7.98
C GLU A 64 23.47 8.03 -9.18
N ARG A 65 22.91 8.17 -10.39
CA ARG A 65 23.70 8.22 -11.63
C ARG A 65 24.65 9.41 -11.67
N GLU A 66 24.20 10.56 -11.17
CA GLU A 66 25.03 11.75 -11.00
C GLU A 66 26.02 11.63 -9.84
N GLY A 67 25.95 10.55 -9.07
CA GLY A 67 26.83 10.30 -7.93
C GLY A 67 26.57 11.20 -6.73
N LYS A 68 25.40 11.85 -6.65
CA LYS A 68 24.96 12.68 -5.50
C LYS A 68 24.58 11.80 -4.31
N ILE A 69 24.01 10.63 -4.58
CA ILE A 69 23.69 9.61 -3.59
C ILE A 69 24.38 8.30 -3.95
N GLU A 70 24.51 7.43 -2.95
CA GLU A 70 24.99 6.06 -3.11
C GLU A 70 24.29 5.14 -2.10
N PHE A 71 24.26 3.85 -2.43
CA PHE A 71 23.70 2.81 -1.57
C PHE A 71 24.83 2.01 -0.94
N ARG A 72 24.86 1.95 0.39
CA ARG A 72 25.92 1.25 1.13
C ARG A 72 25.33 0.21 2.05
N VAL A 73 25.92 -0.98 1.99
CA VAL A 73 25.61 -2.05 2.93
C VAL A 73 26.61 -1.97 4.08
N VAL A 74 26.10 -1.86 5.30
CA VAL A 74 26.89 -1.71 6.51
C VAL A 74 26.38 -2.64 7.61
N ASN A 75 27.29 -3.11 8.43
CA ASN A 75 27.01 -3.85 9.66
C ASN A 75 27.97 -3.37 10.76
N ASN A 76 27.77 -3.81 12.00
CA ASN A 76 28.67 -3.46 13.09
C ASN A 76 29.95 -4.32 13.06
N ASP A 77 30.82 -4.02 12.11
CA ASP A 77 32.13 -4.67 11.91
C ASP A 77 33.28 -3.99 12.69
N GLY A 78 33.00 -2.86 13.35
CA GLY A 78 33.98 -2.05 14.06
C GLY A 78 34.64 -0.96 13.20
N SER A 79 34.23 -0.79 11.94
CA SER A 79 34.68 0.32 11.11
C SER A 79 34.11 1.66 11.58
N GLU A 80 34.92 2.72 11.57
CA GLU A 80 34.47 4.08 11.91
C GLU A 80 33.39 4.56 10.93
N GLU A 81 33.58 4.27 9.65
CA GLU A 81 32.66 4.66 8.58
C GLU A 81 31.30 3.95 8.70
N GLY A 82 31.31 2.63 8.92
CA GLY A 82 30.09 1.85 9.18
C GLY A 82 29.36 2.34 10.43
N PHE A 83 30.11 2.66 11.50
CA PHE A 83 29.53 3.18 12.73
C PHE A 83 28.84 4.55 12.54
N LEU A 84 29.41 5.45 11.75
CA LEU A 84 28.78 6.73 11.39
C LEU A 84 27.47 6.53 10.65
N ILE A 85 27.44 5.63 9.65
CA ILE A 85 26.24 5.33 8.87
C ILE A 85 25.17 4.70 9.77
N LEU A 86 25.52 3.69 10.57
CA LEU A 86 24.60 3.05 11.52
C LEU A 86 24.03 4.04 12.52
N THR A 87 24.85 4.99 13.00
CA THR A 87 24.39 6.05 13.90
C THR A 87 23.41 7.00 13.21
N GLY A 88 23.65 7.36 11.95
CA GLY A 88 22.71 8.14 11.15
C GLY A 88 21.38 7.40 10.95
N LEU A 89 21.43 6.11 10.60
CA LEU A 89 20.25 5.26 10.46
C LEU A 89 19.46 5.14 11.77
N LYS A 90 20.14 4.88 12.89
CA LYS A 90 19.54 4.83 14.23
C LYS A 90 18.74 6.10 14.51
N ASN A 91 19.32 7.27 14.23
CA ASN A 91 18.66 8.55 14.47
C ASN A 91 17.43 8.75 13.57
N ILE A 92 17.47 8.29 12.31
CA ILE A 92 16.32 8.32 11.40
C ILE A 92 15.23 7.38 11.91
N PHE A 93 15.56 6.13 12.22
CA PHE A 93 14.58 5.16 12.74
C PHE A 93 13.93 5.66 14.04
N GLN A 94 14.70 6.24 14.97
CA GLN A 94 14.16 6.80 16.21
C GLN A 94 13.19 7.97 15.99
N LYS A 95 13.35 8.73 14.90
CA LYS A 95 12.46 9.84 14.55
C LYS A 95 11.23 9.37 13.77
N GLN A 96 11.42 8.46 12.83
CA GLN A 96 10.37 8.00 11.91
C GLN A 96 9.51 6.87 12.48
N LEU A 97 9.99 6.16 13.50
CA LEU A 97 9.29 5.05 14.18
C LEU A 97 9.06 5.40 15.67
N PRO A 98 8.20 6.38 15.99
CA PRO A 98 8.01 6.86 17.37
C PRO A 98 7.41 5.82 18.32
N LYS A 99 6.72 4.80 17.78
CA LYS A 99 6.15 3.69 18.55
C LYS A 99 7.22 2.67 19.01
N MET A 100 8.41 2.70 18.40
CA MET A 100 9.49 1.77 18.73
C MET A 100 10.40 2.38 19.81
N PRO A 101 10.70 1.65 20.90
CA PRO A 101 11.59 2.16 21.95
C PRO A 101 12.99 2.51 21.40
N ARG A 102 13.55 3.64 21.84
CA ARG A 102 14.82 4.15 21.32
C ARG A 102 15.99 3.22 21.60
N GLU A 103 16.00 2.60 22.78
CA GLU A 103 16.98 1.61 23.21
C GLU A 103 16.86 0.34 22.36
N TYR A 104 15.63 -0.07 22.02
CA TYR A 104 15.37 -1.22 21.17
C TYR A 104 15.94 -1.02 19.76
N ILE A 105 15.67 0.13 19.14
CA ILE A 105 16.25 0.51 17.83
C ILE A 105 17.77 0.48 17.89
N SER A 106 18.35 1.14 18.90
CA SER A 106 19.81 1.22 19.05
C SER A 106 20.43 -0.17 19.17
N ARG A 107 19.84 -1.03 20.00
CA ARG A 107 20.33 -2.39 20.23
C ARG A 107 20.36 -3.20 18.93
N LEU A 108 19.31 -3.14 18.11
CA LEU A 108 19.24 -3.93 16.88
C LEU A 108 20.06 -3.34 15.72
N VAL A 109 20.09 -2.01 15.57
CA VAL A 109 20.91 -1.36 14.54
C VAL A 109 22.40 -1.64 14.74
N TYR A 110 22.87 -1.69 15.99
CA TYR A 110 24.25 -2.03 16.32
C TYR A 110 24.50 -3.52 16.55
N ASP A 111 23.48 -4.38 16.40
CA ASP A 111 23.65 -5.82 16.57
C ASP A 111 24.43 -6.40 15.39
N ARG A 112 25.43 -7.25 15.67
CA ARG A 112 26.30 -7.83 14.63
C ARG A 112 25.62 -8.84 13.72
N SER A 113 24.49 -9.41 14.15
CA SER A 113 23.67 -10.31 13.34
C SER A 113 22.70 -9.56 12.42
N HIS A 114 22.63 -8.23 12.53
CA HIS A 114 21.83 -7.38 11.67
C HIS A 114 22.73 -6.70 10.63
N VAL A 115 22.15 -6.49 9.45
CA VAL A 115 22.78 -5.79 8.34
C VAL A 115 21.87 -4.64 7.94
N SER A 116 22.45 -3.52 7.55
CA SER A 116 21.70 -2.37 7.08
C SER A 116 22.10 -1.96 5.67
N VAL A 117 21.11 -1.60 4.85
CA VAL A 117 21.32 -0.93 3.56
C VAL A 117 20.93 0.53 3.73
N ALA A 118 21.90 1.43 3.60
CA ALA A 118 21.72 2.86 3.77
C ALA A 118 21.75 3.59 2.43
N VAL A 119 20.91 4.62 2.31
CA VAL A 119 21.03 5.67 1.29
C VAL A 119 21.88 6.78 1.89
N VAL A 120 23.03 7.04 1.27
CA VAL A 120 23.97 8.07 1.72
C VAL A 120 24.07 9.15 0.63
N ARG A 121 23.80 10.39 0.99
CA ARG A 121 24.06 11.56 0.16
C ARG A 121 25.47 12.07 0.45
N LYS A 122 26.26 12.33 -0.59
CA LYS A 122 27.63 12.82 -0.42
C LYS A 122 27.64 14.19 0.27
N PRO A 123 28.61 14.46 1.18
CA PRO A 123 29.78 13.61 1.47
C PRO A 123 29.51 12.43 2.40
N MET A 124 28.58 12.51 3.36
CA MET A 124 28.32 11.41 4.33
C MET A 124 26.98 11.55 5.08
N THR A 125 25.95 12.11 4.43
CA THR A 125 24.66 12.35 5.06
C THR A 125 23.73 11.15 4.82
N VAL A 126 23.32 10.48 5.89
CA VAL A 126 22.35 9.38 5.80
C VAL A 126 20.96 9.94 5.51
N VAL A 127 20.33 9.47 4.44
CA VAL A 127 18.99 9.88 4.00
C VAL A 127 17.92 8.90 4.47
N GLY A 128 18.25 7.62 4.58
CA GLY A 128 17.33 6.57 5.00
C GLY A 128 17.96 5.20 4.88
N GLY A 129 17.24 4.15 5.25
CA GLY A 129 17.75 2.80 5.14
C GLY A 129 16.79 1.69 5.56
N ILE A 130 17.27 0.47 5.36
CA ILE A 130 16.66 -0.79 5.78
C ILE A 130 17.61 -1.44 6.76
N ALA A 131 17.13 -1.84 7.94
CA ALA A 131 17.82 -2.77 8.81
C ALA A 131 17.12 -4.13 8.73
N TYR A 132 17.86 -5.19 8.46
CA TYR A 132 17.33 -6.52 8.29
C TYR A 132 18.21 -7.59 8.94
N ARG A 133 17.61 -8.73 9.25
CA ARG A 133 18.28 -9.90 9.80
C ARG A 133 18.18 -11.08 8.82
N PRO A 134 19.29 -11.54 8.23
CA PRO A 134 19.27 -12.67 7.30
C PRO A 134 19.15 -14.01 8.04
N PHE A 135 18.29 -14.90 7.53
CA PHE A 135 18.18 -16.30 7.93
C PHE A 135 18.42 -17.20 6.72
N GLU A 136 19.66 -17.24 6.23
CA GLU A 136 20.02 -17.90 4.98
C GLU A 136 19.66 -19.39 4.93
N SER A 137 19.81 -20.11 6.05
CA SER A 137 19.42 -21.52 6.16
C SER A 137 17.92 -21.76 5.96
N HIS A 138 17.10 -20.74 6.21
CA HIS A 138 15.65 -20.76 6.06
C HIS A 138 15.18 -19.98 4.83
N LYS A 139 16.11 -19.48 4.01
CA LYS A 139 15.86 -18.72 2.77
C LYS A 139 14.97 -17.48 2.93
N PHE A 140 14.94 -16.89 4.12
CA PHE A 140 14.21 -15.63 4.35
C PHE A 140 15.05 -14.59 5.08
N ALA A 141 14.65 -13.32 5.02
CA ALA A 141 15.16 -12.27 5.88
C ALA A 141 14.02 -11.54 6.59
N GLU A 142 14.25 -11.16 7.84
CA GLU A 142 13.36 -10.28 8.58
C GLU A 142 13.76 -8.82 8.32
N ILE A 143 12.86 -8.02 7.75
CA ILE A 143 13.04 -6.56 7.72
C ILE A 143 12.60 -6.03 9.07
N VAL A 144 13.55 -5.51 9.84
CA VAL A 144 13.34 -5.03 11.20
C VAL A 144 12.93 -3.55 11.17
N PHE A 145 13.66 -2.73 10.42
CA PHE A 145 13.36 -1.31 10.26
C PHE A 145 13.42 -0.90 8.80
N PHE A 146 12.49 -0.04 8.40
CA PHE A 146 12.47 0.62 7.10
C PHE A 146 12.05 2.07 7.31
N ALA A 147 12.90 3.03 6.95
CA ALA A 147 12.55 4.45 7.04
C ALA A 147 13.38 5.32 6.10
N ILE A 148 12.76 6.38 5.61
CA ILE A 148 13.41 7.49 4.90
C ILE A 148 13.17 8.77 5.70
N SER A 149 14.18 9.65 5.78
CA SER A 149 14.05 10.97 6.40
C SER A 149 12.86 11.73 5.83
N SER A 150 12.03 12.33 6.69
CA SER A 150 10.83 13.07 6.29
C SER A 150 11.11 14.18 5.28
N THR A 151 12.27 14.84 5.38
CA THR A 151 12.74 15.88 4.44
C THR A 151 12.97 15.38 3.01
N GLU A 152 13.07 14.06 2.83
CA GLU A 152 13.42 13.41 1.57
C GLU A 152 12.35 12.39 1.16
N GLN A 153 11.19 12.39 1.82
CA GLN A 153 10.05 11.56 1.42
C GLN A 153 9.48 12.07 0.08
N VAL A 154 8.64 11.25 -0.58
CA VAL A 154 8.01 11.53 -1.89
C VAL A 154 8.97 11.53 -3.11
N ARG A 155 10.28 11.74 -2.94
CA ARG A 155 11.30 11.70 -4.02
C ARG A 155 11.61 10.31 -4.60
N GLY A 156 10.91 9.28 -4.14
CA GLY A 156 11.05 7.91 -4.64
C GLY A 156 12.20 7.09 -4.02
N TYR A 157 12.97 7.63 -3.06
CA TYR A 157 14.07 6.90 -2.41
C TYR A 157 13.62 5.59 -1.77
N GLY A 158 12.44 5.53 -1.15
CA GLY A 158 11.97 4.30 -0.50
C GLY A 158 11.81 3.12 -1.46
N ALA A 159 11.23 3.36 -2.63
CA ALA A 159 11.11 2.32 -3.68
C ALA A 159 12.48 1.97 -4.28
N HIS A 160 13.33 2.97 -4.49
CA HIS A 160 14.68 2.77 -5.04
C HIS A 160 15.57 1.94 -4.10
N LEU A 161 15.50 2.24 -2.80
CA LEU A 161 16.15 1.50 -1.72
C LEU A 161 15.67 0.06 -1.63
N MET A 162 14.36 -0.19 -1.75
CA MET A 162 13.83 -1.55 -1.75
C MET A 162 14.30 -2.35 -2.97
N ASN A 163 14.42 -1.72 -4.14
CA ASN A 163 14.95 -2.36 -5.34
C ASN A 163 16.43 -2.72 -5.19
N HIS A 164 17.24 -1.78 -4.69
CA HIS A 164 18.65 -2.02 -4.33
C HIS A 164 18.78 -3.17 -3.32
N PHE A 165 17.97 -3.16 -2.28
CA PHE A 165 17.96 -4.22 -1.26
C PHE A 165 17.62 -5.59 -1.84
N LYS A 166 16.57 -5.70 -2.66
CA LYS A 166 16.19 -6.95 -3.35
C LYS A 166 17.31 -7.47 -4.25
N ASP A 167 17.88 -6.60 -5.07
CA ASP A 167 18.95 -6.99 -5.99
C ASP A 167 20.22 -7.37 -5.24
N TYR A 168 20.58 -6.64 -4.18
CA TYR A 168 21.71 -6.95 -3.31
C TYR A 168 21.56 -8.33 -2.66
N VAL A 169 20.44 -8.57 -1.94
CA VAL A 169 20.20 -9.82 -1.23
C VAL A 169 20.21 -11.01 -2.19
N ARG A 170 19.58 -10.88 -3.35
CA ARG A 170 19.54 -11.96 -4.34
C ARG A 170 20.89 -12.27 -4.98
N ASN A 171 21.73 -11.27 -5.17
CA ASN A 171 23.04 -11.46 -5.79
C ASN A 171 24.08 -11.99 -4.79
N THR A 172 23.85 -11.82 -3.48
CA THR A 172 24.83 -12.13 -2.44
C THR A 172 24.45 -13.30 -1.54
N THR A 173 23.17 -13.69 -1.49
CA THR A 173 22.66 -14.73 -0.60
C THR A 173 21.68 -15.67 -1.31
N GLN A 174 21.26 -16.74 -0.62
CA GLN A 174 20.21 -17.67 -1.09
C GLN A 174 18.80 -17.29 -0.60
N ILE A 175 18.62 -16.07 -0.09
CA ILE A 175 17.34 -15.61 0.44
C ILE A 175 16.36 -15.36 -0.71
N GLU A 176 15.16 -15.92 -0.58
CA GLU A 176 14.08 -15.82 -1.57
C GLU A 176 12.91 -14.97 -1.06
N HIS A 177 12.79 -14.85 0.27
CA HIS A 177 11.64 -14.24 0.92
C HIS A 177 12.01 -13.16 1.93
N PHE A 178 11.15 -12.15 2.06
CA PHE A 178 11.21 -11.18 3.14
C PHE A 178 9.96 -11.25 3.99
N LEU A 179 10.15 -11.20 5.30
CA LEU A 179 9.09 -11.06 6.29
C LEU A 179 9.26 -9.74 7.02
N THR A 180 8.16 -9.05 7.30
CA THR A 180 8.18 -7.77 8.02
C THR A 180 6.89 -7.59 8.80
N TYR A 181 6.96 -6.94 9.96
CA TYR A 181 5.79 -6.37 10.61
C TYR A 181 5.64 -4.92 10.15
N ALA A 182 4.58 -4.65 9.41
CA ALA A 182 4.27 -3.31 8.90
C ALA A 182 3.23 -2.64 9.79
N ASP A 183 3.51 -1.40 10.20
CA ASP A 183 2.49 -0.51 10.75
C ASP A 183 1.40 -0.22 9.71
N ASN A 184 0.17 0.07 10.16
CA ASN A 184 -0.98 0.31 9.28
C ASN A 184 -0.70 1.38 8.19
N TYR A 185 0.02 2.44 8.53
CA TYR A 185 0.42 3.49 7.57
C TYR A 185 1.41 3.01 6.49
N ALA A 186 2.20 1.97 6.78
CA ALA A 186 3.22 1.43 5.88
C ALA A 186 2.70 0.29 4.98
N ILE A 187 1.54 -0.30 5.29
CA ILE A 187 0.98 -1.43 4.52
C ILE A 187 0.86 -1.08 3.03
N GLY A 188 0.37 0.13 2.71
CA GLY A 188 0.24 0.58 1.32
C GLY A 188 1.57 0.65 0.58
N PHE A 189 2.64 1.09 1.26
CA PHE A 189 3.99 1.09 0.70
C PHE A 189 4.48 -0.35 0.44
N PHE A 190 4.39 -1.22 1.44
CA PHE A 190 4.83 -2.61 1.31
C PHE A 190 4.04 -3.38 0.25
N LYS A 191 2.72 -3.17 0.14
CA LYS A 191 1.89 -3.70 -0.95
C LYS A 191 2.44 -3.27 -2.32
N LYS A 192 2.76 -1.99 -2.52
CA LYS A 192 3.40 -1.48 -3.75
C LYS A 192 4.78 -2.10 -4.02
N GLN A 193 5.48 -2.54 -2.98
CA GLN A 193 6.75 -3.26 -3.10
C GLN A 193 6.58 -4.78 -3.26
N GLY A 194 5.36 -5.29 -3.46
CA GLY A 194 5.11 -6.73 -3.67
C GLY A 194 5.08 -7.55 -2.39
N PHE A 195 4.76 -6.92 -1.25
CA PHE A 195 4.41 -7.63 -0.03
C PHE A 195 2.91 -7.93 0.02
N THR A 196 2.55 -9.06 0.61
CA THR A 196 1.17 -9.50 0.84
C THR A 196 0.96 -9.85 2.31
N LYS A 197 -0.29 -9.75 2.78
CA LYS A 197 -0.71 -10.26 4.10
C LYS A 197 -0.77 -11.80 4.11
N ASP A 198 -0.84 -12.43 2.94
CA ASP A 198 -0.91 -13.88 2.79
C ASP A 198 0.49 -14.51 2.92
N ILE A 199 0.74 -15.15 4.07
CA ILE A 199 2.04 -15.74 4.40
C ILE A 199 2.07 -17.17 3.89
N THR A 200 2.69 -17.35 2.72
CA THR A 200 2.85 -18.67 2.10
C THR A 200 4.03 -19.47 2.67
N LEU A 201 4.96 -18.85 3.40
CA LEU A 201 6.00 -19.61 4.11
C LEU A 201 5.39 -20.44 5.24
N PRO A 202 5.74 -21.75 5.35
CA PRO A 202 5.28 -22.58 6.45
C PRO A 202 5.69 -21.99 7.80
N LYS A 203 4.75 -21.93 8.75
CA LYS A 203 4.99 -21.41 10.12
C LYS A 203 6.27 -21.94 10.78
N PRO A 204 6.63 -23.24 10.72
CA PRO A 204 7.86 -23.74 11.33
C PRO A 204 9.16 -23.12 10.79
N VAL A 205 9.13 -22.50 9.60
CA VAL A 205 10.31 -21.89 8.98
C VAL A 205 10.66 -20.55 9.61
N TRP A 206 9.67 -19.80 10.11
CA TRP A 206 9.86 -18.41 10.57
C TRP A 206 9.37 -18.15 12.00
N MET A 207 8.43 -18.96 12.51
CA MET A 207 7.87 -18.81 13.85
C MET A 207 8.95 -19.05 14.91
N GLY A 208 9.12 -18.09 15.81
CA GLY A 208 10.19 -18.08 16.83
C GLY A 208 11.53 -17.51 16.37
N TYR A 209 11.71 -17.25 15.07
CA TYR A 209 12.90 -16.58 14.54
C TYR A 209 12.73 -15.05 14.46
N ILE A 210 11.57 -14.61 13.97
CA ILE A 210 11.21 -13.20 13.85
C ILE A 210 10.60 -12.66 15.15
N LYS A 211 10.62 -11.34 15.31
CA LYS A 211 9.99 -10.67 16.46
C LYS A 211 8.55 -10.31 16.14
N ASP A 212 7.65 -10.59 17.10
CA ASP A 212 6.27 -10.14 17.05
C ASP A 212 6.20 -8.71 17.57
N TYR A 213 5.57 -7.82 16.80
CA TYR A 213 5.35 -6.42 17.17
C TYR A 213 3.86 -6.18 17.37
N GLU A 214 3.49 -5.71 18.56
CA GLU A 214 2.10 -5.40 18.89
C GLU A 214 1.56 -4.30 17.96
N GLY A 215 0.42 -4.55 17.33
CA GLY A 215 -0.21 -3.62 16.39
C GLY A 215 0.43 -3.58 14.99
N GLY A 216 1.42 -4.42 14.70
CA GLY A 216 1.98 -4.60 13.36
C GLY A 216 1.24 -5.69 12.57
N THR A 217 1.10 -5.51 11.26
CA THR A 217 0.60 -6.55 10.36
C THR A 217 1.78 -7.31 9.75
N LEU A 218 1.84 -8.64 9.96
CA LEU A 218 2.84 -9.49 9.31
C LEU A 218 2.61 -9.51 7.79
N MET A 219 3.66 -9.25 7.03
CA MET A 219 3.63 -9.26 5.57
C MET A 219 4.81 -10.02 4.99
N GLN A 220 4.58 -10.70 3.86
CA GLN A 220 5.58 -11.46 3.13
C GLN A 220 5.81 -10.90 1.73
N CYS A 221 7.06 -10.77 1.30
CA CYS A 221 7.45 -10.59 -0.10
C CYS A 221 8.23 -11.80 -0.59
N THR A 222 7.78 -12.42 -1.69
CA THR A 222 8.54 -13.43 -2.41
C THR A 222 9.20 -12.78 -3.61
N MET A 223 10.53 -12.83 -3.70
CA MET A 223 11.25 -12.20 -4.78
C MET A 223 11.13 -12.99 -6.09
N VAL A 224 11.09 -12.27 -7.21
CA VAL A 224 11.01 -12.85 -8.56
C VAL A 224 12.41 -13.30 -8.98
N PRO A 225 12.64 -14.58 -9.34
CA PRO A 225 14.00 -15.13 -9.44
C PRO A 225 14.92 -14.54 -10.51
N ARG A 226 14.37 -14.01 -11.62
CA ARG A 226 15.15 -13.65 -12.83
C ARG A 226 15.19 -12.16 -13.16
N ILE A 227 14.49 -11.31 -12.41
CA ILE A 227 14.44 -9.87 -12.69
C ILE A 227 15.57 -9.15 -11.98
N ARG A 228 16.07 -8.04 -12.53
CA ARG A 228 16.81 -7.05 -11.76
C ARG A 228 15.82 -5.93 -11.39
N TYR A 229 15.52 -5.77 -10.12
CA TYR A 229 14.48 -4.86 -9.63
C TYR A 229 14.77 -3.40 -9.96
N LEU A 230 16.05 -3.00 -10.00
CA LEU A 230 16.47 -1.67 -10.47
C LEU A 230 16.07 -1.41 -11.93
N ASP A 231 16.02 -2.46 -12.76
CA ASP A 231 15.59 -2.39 -14.16
C ASP A 231 14.08 -2.68 -14.32
N GLY A 232 13.33 -2.85 -13.22
CA GLY A 232 11.95 -3.31 -13.23
C GLY A 232 11.03 -2.46 -14.12
N SER A 233 11.10 -1.14 -13.99
CA SER A 233 10.30 -0.21 -14.81
C SER A 233 10.61 -0.34 -16.30
N LYS A 234 11.89 -0.50 -16.66
CA LYS A 234 12.33 -0.70 -18.04
C LYS A 234 11.85 -2.03 -18.59
N VAL A 235 11.96 -3.11 -17.82
CA VAL A 235 11.48 -4.44 -18.21
C VAL A 235 9.97 -4.43 -18.45
N LEU A 236 9.19 -3.80 -17.57
CA LEU A 236 7.73 -3.67 -17.73
C LEU A 236 7.36 -2.85 -18.98
N LEU A 237 8.10 -1.78 -19.27
CA LEU A 237 7.90 -0.99 -20.48
C LEU A 237 8.17 -1.83 -21.74
N LEU A 238 9.28 -2.57 -21.78
CA LEU A 238 9.61 -3.46 -22.90
C LEU A 238 8.55 -4.55 -23.09
N GLN A 239 8.04 -5.14 -22.00
CA GLN A 239 6.94 -6.12 -22.07
C GLN A 239 5.67 -5.49 -22.64
N LYS A 240 5.29 -4.29 -22.17
CA LYS A 240 4.14 -3.54 -22.68
C LYS A 240 4.28 -3.28 -24.18
N VAL A 241 5.44 -2.81 -24.63
CA VAL A 241 5.74 -2.54 -26.04
C VAL A 241 5.60 -3.82 -26.87
N ALA A 242 6.20 -4.93 -26.44
CA ALA A 242 6.11 -6.21 -27.14
C ALA A 242 4.65 -6.70 -27.29
N ILE A 243 3.86 -6.58 -26.23
CA ILE A 243 2.43 -6.92 -26.26
C ILE A 243 1.67 -5.99 -27.20
N GLN A 244 1.90 -4.68 -27.13
CA GLN A 244 1.23 -3.69 -27.98
C GLN A 244 1.57 -3.89 -29.46
N LYS A 245 2.82 -4.24 -29.78
CA LYS A 245 3.25 -4.58 -31.14
C LYS A 245 2.45 -5.77 -31.68
N LYS A 246 2.35 -6.85 -30.88
CA LYS A 246 1.55 -8.03 -31.27
C LYS A 246 0.07 -7.72 -31.42
N ILE A 247 -0.47 -6.89 -30.52
CA ILE A 247 -1.85 -6.40 -30.63
C ILE A 247 -2.01 -5.61 -31.94
N LYS A 248 -1.08 -4.72 -32.31
CA LYS A 248 -1.15 -3.90 -33.53
C LYS A 248 -1.11 -4.73 -34.82
N GLU A 249 -0.45 -5.89 -34.83
CA GLU A 249 -0.46 -6.82 -35.98
C GLU A 249 -1.83 -7.44 -36.22
N LEU A 250 -2.60 -7.71 -35.16
CA LEU A 250 -3.90 -8.38 -35.22
C LEU A 250 -5.08 -7.41 -35.16
N SER A 251 -4.88 -6.29 -34.47
CA SER A 251 -5.90 -5.32 -34.16
C SER A 251 -6.13 -4.38 -35.33
N LYS A 252 -7.41 -4.20 -35.65
CA LYS A 252 -7.90 -3.19 -36.57
C LYS A 252 -8.28 -1.88 -35.85
N SER A 253 -8.04 -1.76 -34.53
CA SER A 253 -8.46 -0.59 -33.75
C SER A 253 -7.79 0.72 -34.16
N ASN A 254 -6.66 0.65 -34.87
CA ASN A 254 -5.99 1.81 -35.47
C ASN A 254 -6.67 2.33 -36.74
N ILE A 255 -7.62 1.58 -37.32
CA ILE A 255 -8.38 1.99 -38.50
C ILE A 255 -9.40 3.06 -38.07
N ARG A 256 -9.22 4.28 -38.59
CA ARG A 256 -10.18 5.37 -38.38
C ARG A 256 -11.32 5.24 -39.39
N HIS A 257 -12.48 4.82 -38.92
CA HIS A 257 -13.70 4.77 -39.73
C HIS A 257 -14.30 6.17 -39.89
N LYS A 258 -14.94 6.44 -41.04
CA LYS A 258 -15.67 7.70 -41.25
C LYS A 258 -16.86 7.76 -40.29
N GLY A 259 -17.14 8.94 -39.76
CA GLY A 259 -18.34 9.16 -38.94
C GLY A 259 -19.63 8.87 -39.71
N LEU A 260 -20.63 8.34 -39.02
CA LEU A 260 -21.91 7.95 -39.61
C LEU A 260 -22.69 9.18 -40.07
N ALA A 261 -23.08 9.20 -41.34
CA ALA A 261 -23.86 10.29 -41.95
C ALA A 261 -25.27 10.40 -41.36
N GLN A 262 -25.83 9.30 -40.84
CA GLN A 262 -27.18 9.24 -40.26
C GLN A 262 -27.36 10.15 -39.04
N PHE A 263 -26.26 10.53 -38.38
CA PHE A 263 -26.26 11.42 -37.22
C PHE A 263 -26.04 12.90 -37.58
N LYS A 264 -25.94 13.26 -38.88
CA LYS A 264 -25.75 14.65 -39.31
C LYS A 264 -27.02 15.23 -39.95
N GLY A 265 -27.33 16.48 -39.60
CA GLY A 265 -28.37 17.29 -40.24
C GLY A 265 -29.70 17.35 -39.46
N PRO A 266 -30.71 18.08 -40.00
CA PRO A 266 -32.01 18.29 -39.32
C PRO A 266 -32.89 17.02 -39.25
N ASN A 267 -32.59 15.99 -40.03
CA ASN A 267 -33.27 14.68 -40.00
C ASN A 267 -32.38 13.57 -39.39
N ALA A 268 -31.50 13.92 -38.44
CA ALA A 268 -30.63 12.95 -37.79
C ALA A 268 -31.44 11.86 -37.06
N VAL A 269 -31.05 10.61 -37.25
CA VAL A 269 -31.70 9.46 -36.61
C VAL A 269 -31.06 9.22 -35.25
N THR A 270 -31.83 8.90 -34.21
CA THR A 270 -31.31 8.62 -32.85
C THR A 270 -30.78 7.19 -32.68
N GLU A 271 -31.24 6.24 -33.48
CA GLU A 271 -30.86 4.83 -33.41
C GLU A 271 -30.44 4.29 -34.78
N VAL A 272 -29.37 3.50 -34.80
CA VAL A 272 -28.84 2.83 -35.99
C VAL A 272 -28.57 1.39 -35.62
N ASP A 273 -28.94 0.45 -36.49
CA ASP A 273 -28.62 -0.97 -36.32
C ASP A 273 -27.09 -1.18 -36.29
N PRO A 274 -26.51 -1.64 -35.17
CA PRO A 274 -25.06 -1.83 -35.04
C PRO A 274 -24.48 -2.80 -36.08
N THR A 275 -25.25 -3.76 -36.57
CA THR A 275 -24.78 -4.75 -37.55
C THR A 275 -24.49 -4.14 -38.92
N THR A 276 -25.04 -2.96 -39.20
CA THR A 276 -24.86 -2.22 -40.46
C THR A 276 -23.63 -1.34 -40.46
N ILE A 277 -23.02 -1.08 -39.29
CA ILE A 277 -21.90 -0.15 -39.14
C ILE A 277 -20.58 -0.84 -39.56
N PRO A 278 -19.85 -0.30 -40.55
CA PRO A 278 -18.51 -0.78 -40.92
C PRO A 278 -17.57 -0.68 -39.71
N GLY A 279 -16.83 -1.76 -39.42
CA GLY A 279 -16.03 -1.89 -38.20
C GLY A 279 -16.70 -2.74 -37.11
N ILE A 280 -17.96 -2.46 -36.77
CA ILE A 280 -18.75 -3.29 -35.82
C ILE A 280 -19.03 -4.66 -36.44
N LYS A 281 -19.46 -4.67 -37.71
CA LYS A 281 -19.66 -5.89 -38.49
C LYS A 281 -18.39 -6.74 -38.62
N GLU A 282 -17.23 -6.09 -38.78
CA GLU A 282 -15.94 -6.76 -38.92
C GLU A 282 -15.39 -7.29 -37.60
N ALA A 283 -15.73 -6.63 -36.49
CA ALA A 283 -15.38 -7.05 -35.14
C ALA A 283 -16.23 -8.23 -34.63
N ALA A 284 -17.12 -8.77 -35.46
CA ALA A 284 -18.08 -9.82 -35.08
C ALA A 284 -18.87 -9.46 -33.81
N TRP A 285 -19.25 -8.18 -33.69
CA TRP A 285 -20.00 -7.67 -32.55
C TRP A 285 -21.33 -8.40 -32.39
N THR A 286 -21.71 -8.66 -31.15
CA THR A 286 -23.02 -9.22 -30.78
C THR A 286 -23.64 -8.39 -29.67
N ALA A 287 -24.97 -8.37 -29.61
CA ALA A 287 -25.71 -7.70 -28.53
C ALA A 287 -25.34 -8.24 -27.14
N GLU A 288 -24.99 -9.54 -27.04
CA GLU A 288 -24.52 -10.16 -25.81
C GLU A 288 -23.16 -9.61 -25.36
N MET A 289 -22.21 -9.40 -26.28
CA MET A 289 -20.91 -8.79 -25.96
C MET A 289 -21.06 -7.35 -25.48
N ASP A 290 -21.97 -6.57 -26.08
CA ASP A 290 -22.27 -5.21 -25.63
C ASP A 290 -22.94 -5.19 -24.26
N ALA A 291 -23.92 -6.06 -24.03
CA ALA A 291 -24.56 -6.22 -22.74
C ALA A 291 -23.56 -6.58 -21.64
N LEU A 292 -22.59 -7.45 -21.95
CA LEU A 292 -21.51 -7.80 -21.02
C LEU A 292 -20.54 -6.63 -20.79
N ALA A 293 -20.19 -5.87 -21.83
CA ALA A 293 -19.29 -4.71 -21.73
C ALA A 293 -19.92 -3.55 -20.94
N ARG A 294 -21.24 -3.38 -21.04
CA ARG A 294 -22.01 -2.37 -20.28
C ARG A 294 -22.31 -2.79 -18.85
N LYS A 295 -22.16 -4.08 -18.50
CA LYS A 295 -22.29 -4.51 -17.10
C LYS A 295 -21.19 -3.80 -16.28
N PRO A 296 -21.55 -3.03 -15.24
CA PRO A 296 -20.56 -2.40 -14.40
C PRO A 296 -19.70 -3.49 -13.75
N LYS A 297 -18.37 -3.33 -13.82
CA LYS A 297 -17.41 -4.33 -13.32
C LYS A 297 -17.49 -4.53 -11.80
N ARG A 298 -18.02 -3.54 -11.10
CA ARG A 298 -18.23 -3.48 -9.65
C ARG A 298 -19.57 -2.80 -9.40
N LYS A 299 -20.24 -3.17 -8.30
CA LYS A 299 -21.50 -2.53 -7.91
C LYS A 299 -21.28 -1.05 -7.55
N GLY A 300 -22.30 -0.21 -7.72
CA GLY A 300 -22.18 1.25 -7.57
C GLY A 300 -21.68 1.70 -6.19
N HIS A 301 -22.03 0.96 -5.13
CA HIS A 301 -21.62 1.22 -3.76
C HIS A 301 -20.21 0.72 -3.42
N PHE A 302 -19.51 0.01 -4.32
CA PHE A 302 -18.19 -0.57 -4.04
C PHE A 302 -17.19 0.48 -3.55
N MET A 303 -17.11 1.63 -4.22
CA MET A 303 -16.16 2.70 -3.86
C MET A 303 -16.48 3.31 -2.50
N VAL A 304 -17.77 3.47 -2.18
CA VAL A 304 -18.22 4.02 -0.90
C VAL A 304 -17.91 3.03 0.23
N ILE A 305 -18.24 1.75 0.05
CA ILE A 305 -17.88 0.70 1.03
C ILE A 305 -16.37 0.65 1.22
N GLN A 306 -15.59 0.69 0.13
CA GLN A 306 -14.13 0.65 0.21
C GLN A 306 -13.58 1.82 1.02
N HIS A 307 -14.11 3.03 0.80
CA HIS A 307 -13.73 4.21 1.54
C HIS A 307 -14.04 4.06 3.04
N ILE A 308 -15.31 3.76 3.39
CA ILE A 308 -15.75 3.63 4.78
C ILE A 308 -14.98 2.51 5.50
N LEU A 309 -14.81 1.35 4.87
CA LEU A 309 -14.07 0.23 5.46
C LEU A 309 -12.61 0.59 5.74
N THR A 310 -11.96 1.33 4.82
CA THR A 310 -10.57 1.78 5.01
C THR A 310 -10.45 2.73 6.20
N GLU A 311 -11.37 3.68 6.33
CA GLU A 311 -11.41 4.62 7.46
C GLU A 311 -11.60 3.88 8.79
N VAL A 312 -12.53 2.92 8.83
CA VAL A 312 -12.81 2.11 10.02
C VAL A 312 -11.60 1.27 10.40
N GLN A 313 -10.91 0.64 9.44
CA GLN A 313 -9.70 -0.14 9.69
C GLN A 313 -8.54 0.72 10.21
N ASN A 314 -8.45 1.99 9.82
CA ASN A 314 -7.40 2.91 10.26
C ASN A 314 -7.68 3.55 11.62
N HIS A 315 -8.92 3.44 12.14
CA HIS A 315 -9.29 4.04 13.41
C HIS A 315 -8.54 3.38 14.60
N PRO A 316 -8.02 4.14 15.59
CA PRO A 316 -7.23 3.57 16.69
C PRO A 316 -7.93 2.49 17.52
N SER A 317 -9.28 2.53 17.60
CA SER A 317 -10.09 1.52 18.29
C SER A 317 -10.33 0.24 17.47
N ALA A 318 -9.85 0.13 16.24
CA ALA A 318 -10.12 -1.00 15.34
C ALA A 318 -9.30 -2.25 15.59
N TRP A 319 -8.16 -2.13 16.29
CA TRP A 319 -7.21 -3.23 16.49
C TRP A 319 -7.83 -4.56 16.96
N PRO A 320 -8.87 -4.62 17.84
CA PRO A 320 -9.44 -5.90 18.26
C PRO A 320 -10.26 -6.60 17.18
N PHE A 321 -10.70 -5.86 16.17
CA PHE A 321 -11.64 -6.31 15.14
C PHE A 321 -10.95 -6.51 13.78
N MET A 322 -9.63 -6.35 13.72
CA MET A 322 -8.87 -6.47 12.48
C MET A 322 -8.83 -7.89 11.92
N GLN A 323 -9.02 -8.91 12.76
CA GLN A 323 -8.93 -10.33 12.42
C GLN A 323 -10.04 -11.12 13.15
N PRO A 324 -10.41 -12.32 12.65
CA PRO A 324 -11.34 -13.19 13.36
C PRO A 324 -10.83 -13.55 14.75
N VAL A 325 -11.74 -13.69 15.72
CA VAL A 325 -11.38 -14.11 17.09
C VAL A 325 -10.74 -15.49 17.08
N ASN A 326 -9.54 -15.63 17.63
CA ASN A 326 -8.83 -16.91 17.60
C ASN A 326 -9.46 -17.91 18.59
N ARG A 327 -10.04 -19.01 18.10
CA ARG A 327 -10.64 -20.07 18.94
C ARG A 327 -9.65 -20.69 19.94
N ALA A 328 -8.35 -20.69 19.64
CA ALA A 328 -7.36 -21.21 20.57
C ALA A 328 -7.13 -20.27 21.78
N GLU A 329 -7.34 -18.97 21.59
CA GLU A 329 -7.19 -17.95 22.64
C GLU A 329 -8.49 -17.71 23.40
N VAL A 330 -9.64 -17.83 22.71
CA VAL A 330 -10.98 -17.64 23.28
C VAL A 330 -11.86 -18.86 22.94
N PRO A 331 -11.76 -19.96 23.71
CA PRO A 331 -12.37 -21.25 23.35
C PRO A 331 -13.89 -21.25 23.25
N ASP A 332 -14.56 -20.49 24.12
CA ASP A 332 -16.02 -20.42 24.28
C ASP A 332 -16.69 -19.36 23.40
N TYR A 333 -15.91 -18.53 22.69
CA TYR A 333 -16.44 -17.44 21.87
C TYR A 333 -17.46 -17.92 20.84
N TYR A 334 -17.10 -18.96 20.08
CA TYR A 334 -17.92 -19.51 18.99
C TYR A 334 -19.10 -20.36 19.48
N ASP A 335 -19.18 -20.63 20.78
CA ASP A 335 -20.34 -21.29 21.38
C ASP A 335 -21.42 -20.24 21.73
N LEU A 336 -21.01 -19.01 22.07
CA LEU A 336 -21.91 -17.88 22.40
C LEU A 336 -22.28 -17.00 21.20
N ILE A 337 -21.34 -16.80 20.27
CA ILE A 337 -21.47 -15.94 19.09
C ILE A 337 -21.70 -16.81 17.85
N GLN A 338 -22.90 -16.71 17.29
CA GLN A 338 -23.36 -17.54 16.18
C GLN A 338 -22.96 -16.99 14.80
N GLU A 339 -22.91 -15.67 14.66
CA GLU A 339 -22.56 -14.99 13.41
C GLU A 339 -21.32 -14.11 13.61
N PRO A 340 -20.12 -14.71 13.73
CA PRO A 340 -18.87 -13.97 13.93
C PRO A 340 -18.55 -13.12 12.70
N MET A 341 -18.02 -11.93 12.92
CA MET A 341 -17.59 -11.01 11.86
C MET A 341 -16.36 -10.23 12.31
N ASP A 342 -15.55 -9.80 11.35
CA ASP A 342 -14.34 -8.99 11.56
C ASP A 342 -14.02 -8.18 10.29
N LEU A 343 -13.18 -7.15 10.44
CA LEU A 343 -12.87 -6.21 9.37
C LEU A 343 -12.07 -6.83 8.21
N SER A 344 -11.31 -7.90 8.44
CA SER A 344 -10.61 -8.59 7.34
C SER A 344 -11.55 -9.48 6.53
N THR A 345 -12.53 -10.10 7.17
CA THR A 345 -13.60 -10.82 6.46
C THR A 345 -14.44 -9.85 5.63
N MET A 346 -14.75 -8.66 6.16
CA MET A 346 -15.42 -7.61 5.39
C MET A 346 -14.58 -7.13 4.19
N GLU A 347 -13.26 -6.95 4.36
CA GLU A 347 -12.32 -6.60 3.27
C GLU A 347 -12.38 -7.66 2.15
N GLN A 348 -12.33 -8.94 2.50
CA GLN A 348 -12.43 -10.04 1.54
C GLN A 348 -13.78 -10.11 0.82
N LYS A 349 -14.89 -9.88 1.53
CA LYS A 349 -16.25 -9.83 0.94
C LYS A 349 -16.35 -8.70 -0.08
N LEU A 350 -15.83 -7.52 0.25
CA LEU A 350 -15.78 -6.38 -0.66
C LEU A 350 -14.93 -6.70 -1.90
N GLU A 351 -13.69 -7.18 -1.74
CA GLU A 351 -12.79 -7.49 -2.86
C GLU A 351 -13.40 -8.49 -3.86
N LYS A 352 -14.23 -9.42 -3.37
CA LYS A 352 -14.97 -10.42 -4.15
C LYS A 352 -16.34 -9.93 -4.67
N ASP A 353 -16.67 -8.65 -4.50
CA ASP A 353 -17.96 -8.03 -4.88
C ASP A 353 -19.20 -8.67 -4.21
N GLN A 354 -19.05 -9.21 -3.00
CA GLN A 354 -20.09 -9.97 -2.29
C GLN A 354 -21.09 -9.12 -1.49
N TYR A 355 -20.91 -7.79 -1.43
CA TYR A 355 -21.92 -6.90 -0.88
C TYR A 355 -22.91 -6.53 -1.97
N ASP A 356 -24.13 -7.06 -1.91
CA ASP A 356 -25.20 -6.76 -2.85
C ASP A 356 -25.83 -5.37 -2.62
N SER A 357 -25.78 -4.88 -1.38
CA SER A 357 -26.26 -3.55 -1.00
C SER A 357 -25.44 -2.96 0.15
N MET A 358 -25.59 -1.66 0.40
CA MET A 358 -25.00 -1.01 1.57
C MET A 358 -25.54 -1.60 2.89
N ASP A 359 -26.81 -2.03 2.92
CA ASP A 359 -27.41 -2.70 4.09
C ASP A 359 -26.62 -3.95 4.51
N SER A 360 -26.19 -4.76 3.54
CA SER A 360 -25.42 -5.98 3.83
C SER A 360 -24.04 -5.68 4.43
N PHE A 361 -23.45 -4.52 4.10
CA PHE A 361 -22.21 -4.05 4.70
C PHE A 361 -22.42 -3.45 6.10
N VAL A 362 -23.47 -2.65 6.27
CA VAL A 362 -23.85 -2.09 7.59
C VAL A 362 -24.21 -3.21 8.56
N TYR A 363 -24.89 -4.26 8.10
CA TYR A 363 -25.21 -5.44 8.89
C TYR A 363 -23.95 -6.14 9.42
N ASP A 364 -22.97 -6.44 8.55
CA ASP A 364 -21.70 -7.04 8.96
C ASP A 364 -20.94 -6.14 9.96
N ALA A 365 -20.93 -4.82 9.74
CA ALA A 365 -20.28 -3.87 10.65
C ALA A 365 -20.95 -3.91 12.04
N LYS A 366 -22.30 -3.91 12.09
CA LYS A 366 -23.06 -4.03 13.34
C LYS A 366 -22.76 -5.36 14.06
N LEU A 367 -22.64 -6.47 13.34
CA LEU A 367 -22.25 -7.76 13.94
C LEU A 367 -20.93 -7.66 14.71
N ILE A 368 -19.92 -6.95 14.19
CA ILE A 368 -18.65 -6.75 14.90
C ILE A 368 -18.88 -6.12 16.28
N PHE A 369 -19.64 -5.03 16.31
CA PHE A 369 -19.85 -4.24 17.52
C PHE A 369 -20.78 -4.96 18.51
N ASP A 370 -21.88 -5.53 18.02
CA ASP A 370 -22.88 -6.20 18.84
C ASP A 370 -22.36 -7.51 19.42
N ASN A 371 -21.62 -8.31 18.63
CA ASN A 371 -20.98 -9.52 19.15
C ASN A 371 -19.94 -9.19 20.22
N CYS A 372 -19.15 -8.13 20.01
CA CYS A 372 -18.20 -7.68 21.01
C CYS A 372 -18.88 -7.27 22.33
N ARG A 373 -19.97 -6.49 22.25
CA ARG A 373 -20.74 -6.05 23.41
C ARG A 373 -21.51 -7.17 24.09
N LYS A 374 -21.97 -8.17 23.33
CA LYS A 374 -22.63 -9.37 23.84
C LYS A 374 -21.66 -10.26 24.63
N TYR A 375 -20.43 -10.40 24.14
CA TYR A 375 -19.43 -11.27 24.75
C TYR A 375 -18.68 -10.62 25.92
N ASN A 376 -18.37 -9.33 25.82
CA ASN A 376 -17.51 -8.63 26.78
C ASN A 376 -18.32 -7.72 27.72
N SER A 377 -17.84 -7.56 28.97
CA SER A 377 -18.41 -6.58 29.91
C SER A 377 -18.10 -5.14 29.50
N GLU A 378 -19.00 -4.21 29.82
CA GLU A 378 -18.88 -2.77 29.53
C GLU A 378 -17.60 -2.11 30.06
N THR A 379 -17.03 -2.68 31.12
CA THR A 379 -15.80 -2.17 31.74
C THR A 379 -14.55 -2.46 30.92
N THR A 380 -14.61 -3.46 30.03
CA THR A 380 -13.47 -3.93 29.24
C THR A 380 -13.06 -2.94 28.15
N THR A 381 -11.78 -2.99 27.77
CA THR A 381 -11.25 -2.22 26.64
C THR A 381 -11.95 -2.59 25.33
N TYR A 382 -12.29 -3.88 25.13
CA TYR A 382 -12.98 -4.37 23.94
C TYR A 382 -14.35 -3.72 23.75
N TYR A 383 -15.17 -3.70 24.81
CA TYR A 383 -16.49 -3.07 24.77
C TYR A 383 -16.39 -1.57 24.47
N LYS A 384 -15.46 -0.87 25.15
CA LYS A 384 -15.22 0.56 24.93
C LYS A 384 -14.78 0.83 23.48
N ASN A 385 -13.93 -0.02 22.92
CA ASN A 385 -13.46 0.11 21.55
C ASN A 385 -14.58 -0.16 20.54
N ALA A 386 -15.43 -1.16 20.76
CA ALA A 386 -16.61 -1.42 19.92
C ALA A 386 -17.54 -0.19 19.89
N THR A 387 -17.85 0.38 21.06
CA THR A 387 -18.73 1.57 21.15
C THR A 387 -18.13 2.80 20.47
N LYS A 388 -16.81 3.02 20.58
CA LYS A 388 -16.13 4.12 19.87
C LYS A 388 -16.15 3.91 18.36
N LEU A 389 -15.84 2.69 17.91
CA LEU A 389 -15.74 2.37 16.50
C LEU A 389 -17.10 2.37 15.81
N ASP A 390 -18.15 1.91 16.49
CA ASP A 390 -19.54 1.98 16.03
C ASP A 390 -20.00 3.41 15.78
N LYS A 391 -19.74 4.32 16.74
CA LYS A 391 -20.03 5.76 16.55
C LYS A 391 -19.29 6.35 15.37
N PHE A 392 -18.00 6.02 15.21
CA PHE A 392 -17.21 6.48 14.08
C PHE A 392 -17.72 5.91 12.75
N PHE A 393 -18.08 4.61 12.72
CA PHE A 393 -18.69 3.97 11.56
C PHE A 393 -19.99 4.66 11.15
N GLN A 394 -20.89 4.92 12.09
CA GLN A 394 -22.13 5.63 11.84
C GLN A 394 -21.87 7.02 11.28
N GLN A 395 -20.93 7.78 11.86
CA GLN A 395 -20.52 9.08 11.33
C GLN A 395 -20.06 8.97 9.87
N LYS A 396 -19.21 7.99 9.54
CA LYS A 396 -18.71 7.77 8.18
C LYS A 396 -19.80 7.39 7.18
N VAL A 397 -20.81 6.63 7.60
CA VAL A 397 -21.97 6.35 6.74
C VAL A 397 -22.81 7.61 6.50
N ARG A 398 -23.01 8.46 7.52
CA ARG A 398 -23.78 9.72 7.38
C ARG A 398 -23.11 10.76 6.46
N GLU A 399 -21.82 10.64 6.18
CA GLU A 399 -21.14 11.46 5.16
C GLU A 399 -21.70 11.22 3.74
N PHE A 400 -22.44 10.13 3.53
CA PHE A 400 -23.10 9.77 2.29
C PHE A 400 -24.63 9.86 2.45
N PRO A 401 -25.29 10.96 2.02
CA PRO A 401 -26.71 11.21 2.26
C PRO A 401 -27.65 10.10 1.78
N GLU A 402 -27.26 9.40 0.71
CA GLU A 402 -28.00 8.26 0.16
C GLU A 402 -28.09 7.05 1.12
N PHE A 403 -27.20 6.95 2.10
CA PHE A 403 -27.12 5.84 3.06
C PHE A 403 -27.38 6.25 4.51
N GLU A 404 -27.68 7.52 4.78
CA GLU A 404 -27.90 8.05 6.13
C GLU A 404 -28.99 7.26 6.89
N HIS A 405 -30.04 6.85 6.18
CA HIS A 405 -31.17 6.08 6.74
C HIS A 405 -30.81 4.68 7.24
N LEU A 406 -29.61 4.16 6.93
CA LEU A 406 -29.16 2.83 7.35
C LEU A 406 -28.53 2.81 8.74
N VAL A 407 -28.23 3.99 9.30
CA VAL A 407 -27.59 4.16 10.60
C VAL A 407 -28.49 4.95 11.53
N GLU A 408 -28.45 4.59 12.83
CA GLU A 408 -29.30 5.18 13.87
C GLU A 408 -28.82 6.54 14.35
#